data_AF-H6LEU8-F1
#
_entry.id   AF-H6LEU8-F1
#
_cell.length_a   1.000
_cell.length_b   1.000
_cell.length_c   1.000
_cell.angle_alpha   90.00
_cell.angle_beta   90.00
_cell.angle_gamma   90.00
#
_symmetry.space_group_name_H-M   'P 1'
#
loop_
_entity.id
_entity.type
_entity.pdbx_description
1 polymer ?
#
loop_
_entity_poly.entity_id
_entity_poly.type
_entity_poly.pdbx_seq_one_letter_code
_entity_poly.pdbx_strand_id
1 'polypeptide(L)'
;MATKSKCFDKPGNVKGFTLMEVIVVIAILGALAALAIPRFTGVLENSQEQTDLANIRIVESAIELYQAEIGDLPATVDSYNELITELNHVGYIKNSELLPVSNGKRFSYDAATKTVSLTDDEK
;
A
#
# COMPACT_ATOMS: atom_id res chain seq x y z
N MET A 1 -63.99 -17.09 35.31
CA MET A 1 -63.03 -17.15 34.20
C MET A 1 -62.84 -15.72 33.69
N ALA A 2 -61.73 -15.07 34.05
CA ALA A 2 -61.56 -13.62 33.97
C ALA A 2 -61.28 -13.13 32.54
N THR A 3 -61.99 -12.09 32.10
CA THR A 3 -61.77 -11.40 30.83
C THR A 3 -60.56 -10.48 30.95
N LYS A 4 -59.49 -10.78 30.20
CA LYS A 4 -58.28 -9.97 30.14
C LYS A 4 -58.56 -8.69 29.33
N SER A 5 -58.71 -7.57 30.00
CA SER A 5 -58.76 -6.23 29.38
C SER A 5 -57.43 -5.92 28.69
N LYS A 6 -57.42 -5.81 27.37
CA LYS A 6 -56.26 -5.36 26.60
C LYS A 6 -56.10 -3.85 26.80
N CYS A 7 -55.11 -3.44 27.57
CA CYS A 7 -54.68 -2.04 27.64
C CYS A 7 -53.94 -1.70 26.35
N PHE A 8 -54.40 -0.68 25.64
CA PHE A 8 -53.81 -0.21 24.39
C PHE A 8 -52.78 0.86 24.74
N ASP A 9 -51.51 0.47 24.89
CA ASP A 9 -50.42 1.39 25.15
C ASP A 9 -50.26 2.34 23.96
N LYS A 10 -50.32 3.65 24.25
CA LYS A 10 -50.14 4.73 23.28
C LYS A 10 -48.71 4.64 22.72
N PRO A 11 -48.48 4.48 21.41
CA PRO A 11 -47.13 4.62 20.87
C PRO A 11 -46.68 6.05 21.11
N GLY A 12 -45.57 6.22 21.85
CA GLY A 12 -44.95 7.52 22.04
C GLY A 12 -44.60 8.14 20.70
N ASN A 13 -44.76 9.46 20.58
CA ASN A 13 -44.42 10.23 19.37
C ASN A 13 -42.96 10.00 18.97
N VAL A 14 -42.74 9.03 18.07
CA VAL A 14 -41.49 8.89 17.34
C VAL A 14 -41.39 10.06 16.38
N LYS A 15 -40.61 11.07 16.76
CA LYS A 15 -40.26 12.19 15.89
C LYS A 15 -39.43 11.63 14.73
N GLY A 16 -39.96 11.71 13.52
CA GLY A 16 -39.22 11.34 12.30
C GLY A 16 -38.13 12.37 11.98
N PHE A 17 -37.04 11.89 11.38
CA PHE A 17 -36.00 12.75 10.79
C PHE A 17 -36.60 13.65 9.71
N THR A 18 -36.22 14.92 9.67
CA THR A 18 -36.65 15.82 8.60
C THR A 18 -35.78 15.61 7.36
N LEU A 19 -36.37 15.69 6.16
CA LEU A 19 -35.59 15.55 4.91
C LEU A 19 -34.52 16.64 4.78
N MET A 20 -34.81 17.86 5.26
CA MET A 20 -33.86 18.97 5.27
C MET A 20 -32.62 18.70 6.12
N GLU A 21 -32.78 17.97 7.22
CA GLU A 21 -31.68 17.60 8.12
C GLU A 21 -30.72 16.61 7.47
N VAL A 22 -31.22 15.71 6.62
CA VAL A 22 -30.35 14.82 5.82
C VAL A 22 -29.70 15.58 4.66
N ILE A 23 -30.44 16.48 3.99
CA ILE A 23 -29.93 17.26 2.85
C ILE A 23 -28.75 18.16 3.25
N VAL A 24 -28.85 18.87 4.39
CA VAL A 24 -27.74 19.73 4.84
C VAL A 24 -26.52 18.92 5.25
N VAL A 25 -26.70 17.72 5.81
CA VAL A 25 -25.60 16.84 6.21
C VAL A 25 -24.84 16.32 4.99
N ILE A 26 -25.54 15.80 3.98
CA ILE A 26 -24.85 15.33 2.76
C ILE A 26 -24.22 16.48 1.97
N ALA A 27 -24.77 17.70 2.06
CA ALA A 27 -24.17 18.88 1.45
C ALA A 27 -22.82 19.22 2.11
N ILE A 28 -22.73 19.20 3.44
CA ILE A 28 -21.47 19.43 4.16
C ILE A 28 -20.49 18.27 3.93
N LEU A 29 -20.95 17.01 3.98
CA LEU A 29 -20.12 15.84 3.69
C LEU A 29 -19.56 15.87 2.26
N GLY A 30 -20.37 16.29 1.27
CA GLY A 30 -19.94 16.47 -0.11
C GLY A 30 -18.87 17.56 -0.26
N ALA A 31 -19.05 18.70 0.42
CA ALA A 31 -18.05 19.77 0.42
C ALA A 31 -16.71 19.34 1.04
N LEU A 32 -16.73 18.60 2.14
CA LEU A 32 -15.52 18.06 2.76
C LEU A 32 -14.85 16.99 1.88
N ALA A 33 -15.63 16.09 1.28
CA ALA A 33 -15.11 15.04 0.41
C ALA A 33 -14.39 15.62 -0.83
N ALA A 34 -14.94 16.69 -1.42
CA ALA A 34 -14.35 17.36 -2.57
C ALA A 34 -12.92 17.88 -2.30
N LEU A 35 -12.65 18.35 -1.08
CA LEU A 35 -11.32 18.81 -0.67
C LEU A 35 -10.41 17.67 -0.21
N ALA A 36 -10.97 16.62 0.39
CA ALA A 36 -10.21 15.52 0.98
C ALA A 36 -9.64 14.55 -0.07
N ILE A 37 -10.42 14.19 -1.10
CA ILE A 37 -10.03 13.21 -2.12
C ILE A 37 -8.71 13.55 -2.83
N PRO A 38 -8.51 14.76 -3.41
CA PRO A 38 -7.27 15.06 -4.14
C PRO A 38 -6.03 15.09 -3.25
N ARG A 39 -6.19 15.37 -1.95
CA ARG A 39 -5.08 15.31 -1.00
C ARG A 39 -4.66 13.88 -0.70
N PHE A 40 -5.63 12.98 -0.60
CA PHE A 40 -5.37 11.59 -0.25
C PHE A 40 -4.63 10.84 -1.38
N THR A 41 -4.96 11.12 -2.64
CA THR A 41 -4.29 10.48 -3.79
C THR A 41 -2.81 10.84 -3.86
N GLY A 42 -2.45 12.12 -3.70
CA GLY A 42 -1.04 12.54 -3.75
C GLY A 42 -0.20 12.00 -2.57
N VAL A 43 -0.80 11.84 -1.39
CA VAL A 43 -0.13 11.18 -0.25
C VAL A 43 0.09 9.70 -0.52
N LEU A 44 -0.88 9.03 -1.13
CA LEU A 44 -0.77 7.62 -1.48
C LEU A 44 0.35 7.38 -2.51
N GLU A 45 0.43 8.20 -3.56
CA GLU A 45 1.50 8.12 -4.57
C GLU A 45 2.89 8.33 -3.94
N ASN A 46 3.06 9.39 -3.13
CA ASN A 46 4.32 9.64 -2.44
C ASN A 46 4.68 8.50 -1.49
N SER A 47 3.72 7.94 -0.75
CA SER A 47 3.96 6.81 0.14
C SER A 47 4.44 5.56 -0.62
N GLN A 48 3.91 5.31 -1.82
CA GLN A 48 4.38 4.22 -2.69
C GLN A 48 5.83 4.48 -3.13
N GLU A 49 6.15 5.68 -3.62
CA GLU A 49 7.51 6.03 -4.03
C GLU A 49 8.52 5.91 -2.88
N GLN A 50 8.19 6.39 -1.67
CA GLN A 50 9.07 6.25 -0.51
C GLN A 50 9.27 4.79 -0.11
N THR A 51 8.24 3.96 -0.24
CA THR A 51 8.34 2.52 0.04
C THR A 51 9.24 1.84 -0.97
N ASP A 52 9.14 2.21 -2.25
CA ASP A 52 9.98 1.65 -3.31
C ASP A 52 11.45 2.05 -3.14
N LEU A 53 11.71 3.30 -2.78
CA LEU A 53 13.07 3.76 -2.43
C LEU A 53 13.62 3.04 -1.20
N ALA A 54 12.78 2.79 -0.19
CA ALA A 54 13.20 2.02 0.98
C ALA A 54 13.53 0.56 0.61
N ASN A 55 12.72 -0.06 -0.26
CA ASN A 55 12.95 -1.41 -0.76
C ASN A 55 14.26 -1.50 -1.57
N ILE A 56 14.55 -0.54 -2.45
CA ILE A 56 15.84 -0.46 -3.16
C ILE A 56 17.00 -0.46 -2.17
N ARG A 57 16.95 0.41 -1.15
CA ARG A 57 18.02 0.53 -0.15
C ARG A 57 18.25 -0.76 0.63
N ILE A 58 17.18 -1.51 0.92
CA ILE A 58 17.28 -2.82 1.57
C ILE A 58 18.05 -3.79 0.68
N VAL A 59 17.75 -3.82 -0.62
CA VAL A 59 18.45 -4.70 -1.57
C VAL A 59 19.91 -4.25 -1.77
N GLU A 60 20.16 -2.95 -1.93
CA GLU A 60 21.52 -2.41 -2.03
C GLU A 60 22.36 -2.75 -0.79
N SER A 61 21.79 -2.58 0.41
CA SER A 61 22.45 -2.96 1.66
C SER A 61 22.77 -4.46 1.70
N ALA A 62 21.87 -5.31 1.20
CA ALA A 62 22.12 -6.74 1.12
C ALA A 62 23.22 -7.10 0.11
N ILE A 63 23.28 -6.41 -1.03
CA ILE A 63 24.38 -6.54 -2.00
C ILE A 63 25.72 -6.13 -1.37
N GLU A 64 25.75 -5.02 -0.63
CA GLU A 64 26.94 -4.56 0.07
C GLU A 64 27.41 -5.56 1.14
N LEU A 65 26.48 -6.10 1.93
CA LEU A 65 26.78 -7.12 2.93
C LEU A 65 27.31 -8.41 2.30
N TYR A 66 26.69 -8.88 1.22
CA TYR A 66 27.18 -10.02 0.44
C TYR A 66 28.62 -9.79 -0.02
N GLN A 67 28.90 -8.61 -0.57
CA GLN A 67 30.23 -8.26 -1.05
C GLN A 67 31.28 -8.16 0.05
N ALA A 68 30.87 -7.72 1.24
CA ALA A 68 31.78 -7.65 2.39
C ALA A 68 32.15 -9.03 2.94
N GLU A 69 31.24 -10.01 2.88
CA GLU A 69 31.44 -11.33 3.51
C GLU A 69 31.91 -12.42 2.54
N ILE A 70 31.32 -12.49 1.35
CA ILE A 70 31.57 -13.54 0.35
C ILE A 70 32.44 -13.03 -0.80
N GLY A 71 32.33 -11.75 -1.14
CA GLY A 71 32.99 -11.13 -2.28
C GLY A 71 32.02 -10.85 -3.43
N ASP A 72 32.50 -10.87 -4.67
CA ASP A 72 31.66 -10.48 -5.79
C ASP A 72 30.46 -11.41 -6.01
N LEU A 73 29.35 -10.81 -6.45
CA LEU A 73 28.17 -11.56 -6.91
C LEU A 73 28.57 -12.48 -8.08
N PRO A 74 27.97 -13.69 -8.18
CA PRO A 74 28.23 -14.57 -9.30
C PRO A 74 27.91 -13.90 -10.63
N ALA A 75 28.73 -14.12 -11.66
CA ALA A 75 28.50 -13.61 -13.01
C ALA A 75 27.24 -14.18 -13.70
N THR A 76 26.54 -15.11 -13.04
CA THR A 76 25.24 -15.65 -13.48
C THR A 76 24.06 -14.79 -13.02
N VAL A 77 24.30 -13.77 -12.20
CA VAL A 77 23.26 -12.85 -11.71
C VAL A 77 23.21 -11.65 -12.64
N ASP A 78 22.33 -11.72 -13.64
CA ASP A 78 22.14 -10.65 -14.63
C ASP A 78 20.76 -9.97 -14.50
N SER A 79 19.85 -10.55 -13.71
CA SER A 79 18.50 -10.03 -13.49
C SER A 79 18.19 -9.77 -12.01
N TYR A 80 17.26 -8.85 -11.75
CA TYR A 80 16.76 -8.57 -10.39
C TYR A 80 16.20 -9.82 -9.70
N ASN A 81 15.49 -10.69 -10.43
CA ASN A 81 14.89 -11.90 -9.86
C ASN A 81 15.96 -12.91 -9.42
N GLU A 82 17.03 -13.03 -10.20
CA GLU A 82 18.17 -13.90 -9.88
C GLU A 82 18.92 -13.36 -8.67
N LEU A 83 19.12 -12.03 -8.61
CA LEU A 83 19.73 -11.36 -7.48
C LEU A 83 18.98 -11.62 -6.17
N ILE A 84 17.66 -11.40 -6.15
CA ILE A 84 16.86 -11.61 -4.94
C ILE A 84 16.86 -13.09 -4.53
N THR A 85 16.86 -14.01 -5.50
CA THR A 85 16.96 -15.45 -5.21
C THR A 85 18.29 -15.79 -4.57
N GLU A 86 19.40 -15.27 -5.10
CA GLU A 86 20.74 -15.48 -4.54
C GLU A 86 20.83 -14.90 -3.13
N LEU A 87 20.48 -13.62 -2.95
CA LEU A 87 20.52 -12.95 -1.64
C LEU A 87 19.60 -13.59 -0.60
N ASN A 88 18.49 -14.19 -1.04
CA ASN A 88 17.61 -14.96 -0.16
C ASN A 88 18.22 -16.31 0.23
N HIS A 89 18.85 -17.00 -0.73
CA HIS A 89 19.51 -18.29 -0.50
C HIS A 89 20.59 -18.18 0.57
N VAL A 90 21.42 -17.13 0.49
CA VAL A 90 22.49 -16.88 1.49
C VAL A 90 21.98 -16.19 2.76
N GLY A 91 20.73 -15.73 2.77
CA GLY A 91 20.05 -15.22 3.97
C GLY A 91 20.22 -13.72 4.26
N TYR A 92 20.72 -12.92 3.33
CA TYR A 92 20.81 -11.46 3.49
C TYR A 92 19.46 -10.76 3.32
N ILE A 93 18.52 -11.37 2.58
CA ILE A 93 17.15 -10.88 2.43
C ILE A 93 16.16 -11.97 2.83
N LYS A 94 15.18 -11.65 3.67
CA LYS A 94 14.15 -12.61 4.13
C LYS A 94 12.92 -12.68 3.22
N ASN A 95 12.70 -11.67 2.40
CA ASN A 95 11.51 -11.54 1.55
C ASN A 95 11.90 -11.70 0.08
N SER A 96 11.48 -12.80 -0.54
CA SER A 96 11.68 -13.04 -1.98
C SER A 96 10.74 -12.20 -2.87
N GLU A 97 9.79 -11.49 -2.27
CA GLU A 97 8.72 -10.76 -2.96
C GLU A 97 8.84 -9.24 -2.74
N LEU A 98 10.07 -8.70 -2.74
CA LEU A 98 10.28 -7.25 -2.80
C LEU A 98 9.88 -6.75 -4.18
N LEU A 99 8.60 -6.43 -4.34
CA LEU A 99 8.04 -5.83 -5.55
C LEU A 99 7.78 -4.36 -5.30
N PRO A 100 7.90 -3.51 -6.33
CA PRO A 100 7.51 -2.12 -6.20
C PRO A 100 6.00 -2.02 -5.94
N VAL A 101 5.65 -1.09 -5.07
CA VAL A 101 4.27 -0.75 -4.71
C VAL A 101 3.73 0.27 -5.70
N SER A 102 4.59 1.06 -6.36
CA SER A 102 4.18 1.97 -7.42
C SER A 102 3.65 1.19 -8.63
N ASN A 103 2.44 1.56 -9.08
CA ASN A 103 1.77 0.90 -10.19
C ASN A 103 2.58 1.00 -11.49
N GLY A 104 2.74 -0.14 -12.18
CA GLY A 104 3.40 -0.19 -13.47
C GLY A 104 4.90 0.06 -13.42
N LYS A 105 5.55 -0.22 -12.29
CA LYS A 105 7.02 -0.21 -12.19
C LYS A 105 7.52 -1.60 -11.85
N ARG A 106 8.80 -1.83 -12.15
CA ARG A 106 9.56 -3.03 -11.80
C ARG A 106 10.94 -2.65 -11.29
N PHE A 107 11.49 -3.43 -10.38
CA PHE A 107 12.90 -3.31 -10.04
C PHE A 107 13.76 -3.95 -11.14
N SER A 108 14.80 -3.24 -11.54
CA SER A 108 15.81 -3.68 -12.50
C SER A 108 17.17 -3.64 -11.82
N TYR A 109 17.98 -4.65 -12.07
CA TYR A 109 19.35 -4.75 -11.57
C TYR A 109 20.31 -4.60 -12.74
N ASP A 110 21.30 -3.72 -12.57
CA ASP A 110 22.42 -3.60 -13.51
C ASP A 110 23.65 -4.26 -12.88
N ALA A 111 24.12 -5.36 -13.48
CA ALA A 111 25.27 -6.12 -13.00
C ALA A 111 26.60 -5.40 -13.19
N ALA A 112 26.69 -4.45 -14.13
CA ALA A 112 27.91 -3.69 -14.37
C ALA A 112 28.11 -2.59 -13.32
N THR A 113 27.03 -1.90 -12.95
CA THR A 113 27.08 -0.85 -11.91
C THR A 113 26.75 -1.38 -10.51
N LYS A 114 26.23 -2.60 -10.39
CA LYS A 114 25.75 -3.25 -9.16
C LYS A 114 24.66 -2.45 -8.44
N THR A 115 23.81 -1.75 -9.21
CA THR A 115 22.76 -0.89 -8.68
C THR A 115 21.37 -1.42 -9.00
N VAL A 116 20.43 -1.19 -8.10
CA VAL A 116 19.01 -1.51 -8.32
C VAL A 116 18.26 -0.21 -8.63
N SER A 117 17.49 -0.21 -9.71
CA SER A 117 16.72 0.95 -10.16
C SER A 117 15.27 0.59 -10.43
N LEU A 118 14.38 1.59 -10.36
CA LEU A 118 13.00 1.45 -10.83
C LEU A 118 12.99 1.67 -12.34
N THR A 119 12.46 0.72 -13.08
CA THR A 119 12.14 0.87 -14.50
C THR A 119 10.63 0.84 -14.63
N ASP A 120 10.07 1.74 -15.45
CA ASP A 120 8.65 1.68 -15.77
C ASP A 120 8.38 0.43 -16.62
N ASP A 121 7.32 -0.31 -16.29
CA ASP A 121 6.73 -1.31 -17.18
C ASP A 121 6.18 -0.56 -18.40
N GLU A 122 7.04 -0.29 -19.38
CA GLU A 122 6.60 0.20 -20.69
C GLU A 122 5.57 -0.82 -21.22
N LYS A 123 4.36 -0.33 -21.51
CA LYS A 123 3.33 -1.10 -22.21
C LYS A 123 3.57 -1.04 -23.71
#